data_AF-A0AAV5R3U6-F1
#
_entry.id   AF-A0AAV5R3U6-F1
#
_cell.length_a   1.000
_cell.length_b   1.000
_cell.length_c   1.000
_cell.angle_alpha   90.00
_cell.angle_beta   90.00
_cell.angle_gamma   90.00
#
_symmetry.space_group_name_H-M   'P 1'
#
loop_
_entity.id
_entity.type
_entity.pdbx_description
1 polymer ?
#
loop_
_entity_poly.entity_id
_entity_poly.type
_entity_poly.pdbx_seq_one_letter_code
_entity_poly.pdbx_strand_id
1 'polypeptide(L)'
;MLTEMSTVPDIEVRTTQLLIEHFGYKPISVIDDIINAINEIMYKCTEQLEQIFVDQKLQLDKERASKKSNDMEDDIIVDDVVEEKSYTIEDIRIGTATLESLLEHNINKNFDKFEVYALRNVFTLPENLIEEGYIRLRHHKLLNIDDENDGNQTVSQIESNINNKIERITQEIEYQRELQKVLTQSLIKFKKILALSKIIRRKLEMFMKNEQIVSNVMPIKDTILYLAKQTRETCQRMLSQKDELKDEKLIAKYGVDIGNNMGKNIDKIIEQIRSVDGTVDIDSQGYQSVLELLK
;
A
#
# COMPACT_ATOMS: atom_id res chain seq x y z
N MET A 1 29.36 18.73 -57.11
CA MET A 1 28.58 17.50 -57.41
C MET A 1 28.90 16.39 -56.40
N LEU A 2 29.01 16.73 -55.11
CA LEU A 2 29.37 15.80 -54.01
C LEU A 2 28.70 16.23 -52.68
N THR A 3 27.50 16.82 -52.74
CA THR A 3 26.84 17.43 -51.57
C THR A 3 25.39 17.01 -51.40
N GLU A 4 24.95 15.92 -52.05
CA GLU A 4 23.57 15.42 -51.97
C GLU A 4 23.45 14.06 -51.26
N MET A 5 24.56 13.40 -50.91
CA MET A 5 24.52 12.06 -50.28
C MET A 5 24.52 12.06 -48.75
N SER A 6 24.62 13.23 -48.09
CA SER A 6 24.70 13.30 -46.61
C SER A 6 23.39 13.68 -45.92
N THR A 7 22.35 14.13 -46.64
CA THR A 7 21.11 14.68 -46.06
C THR A 7 19.96 13.66 -45.98
N VAL A 8 19.92 12.69 -46.88
CA VAL A 8 18.85 11.67 -46.97
C VAL A 8 18.66 10.85 -45.68
N PRO A 9 19.72 10.28 -45.05
CA PRO A 9 19.52 9.46 -43.85
C PRO A 9 18.99 10.27 -42.64
N ASP A 10 19.35 11.55 -42.54
CA ASP A 10 18.87 12.41 -41.45
C ASP A 10 17.38 12.75 -41.61
N ILE A 11 16.89 12.88 -42.84
CA ILE A 11 15.48 13.20 -43.13
C ILE A 11 14.59 12.00 -42.80
N GLU A 12 15.00 10.78 -43.15
CA GLU A 12 14.25 9.56 -42.86
C GLU A 12 14.14 9.30 -41.34
N VAL A 13 15.22 9.53 -40.60
CA VAL A 13 15.24 9.46 -39.13
C VAL A 13 14.30 10.51 -38.53
N ARG A 14 14.33 11.74 -39.04
CA ARG A 14 13.46 12.83 -38.57
C ARG A 14 11.98 12.57 -38.86
N THR A 15 11.69 12.00 -40.03
CA THR A 15 10.34 11.57 -40.43
C THR A 15 9.80 10.53 -39.46
N THR A 16 10.61 9.50 -39.20
CA THR A 16 10.26 8.41 -38.28
C THR A 16 10.05 8.93 -36.86
N GLN A 17 10.90 9.84 -36.38
CA GLN A 17 10.75 10.46 -35.06
C GLN A 17 9.47 11.28 -34.95
N LEU A 18 9.14 12.07 -35.97
CA LEU A 18 7.94 12.90 -36.01
C LEU A 18 6.66 12.04 -36.04
N LEU A 19 6.68 10.94 -36.78
CA LEU A 19 5.59 9.98 -36.84
C LEU A 19 5.42 9.25 -35.50
N ILE A 20 6.51 8.77 -34.89
CA ILE A 20 6.47 8.13 -33.57
C ILE A 20 5.91 9.08 -32.53
N GLU A 21 6.33 10.34 -32.56
CA GLU A 21 5.85 11.36 -31.64
C GLU A 21 4.37 11.69 -31.86
N HIS A 22 3.91 11.69 -33.11
CA HIS A 22 2.51 11.93 -33.45
C HIS A 22 1.59 10.79 -33.01
N PHE A 23 1.99 9.55 -33.32
CA PHE A 23 1.19 8.36 -33.04
C PHE A 23 1.34 7.84 -31.60
N GLY A 24 2.46 8.15 -30.94
CA GLY A 24 2.81 7.61 -29.62
C GLY A 24 3.30 6.16 -29.66
N TYR A 25 3.44 5.58 -30.85
CA TYR A 25 3.94 4.22 -31.08
C TYR A 25 4.70 4.18 -32.41
N LYS A 26 5.49 3.11 -32.60
CA LYS A 26 6.21 2.90 -33.85
C LYS A 26 5.26 2.36 -34.94
N PRO A 27 5.24 2.94 -36.15
CA PRO A 27 4.37 2.44 -37.23
C PRO A 27 4.51 0.96 -37.53
N ILE A 28 5.74 0.42 -37.43
CA ILE A 28 6.01 -1.01 -37.62
C ILE A 28 5.22 -1.89 -36.65
N SER A 29 5.00 -1.44 -35.40
CA SER A 29 4.25 -2.19 -34.40
C SER A 29 2.79 -2.41 -34.80
N VAL A 30 2.16 -1.44 -35.48
CA VAL A 30 0.77 -1.62 -35.96
C VAL A 30 0.71 -2.65 -37.08
N ILE A 31 1.73 -2.68 -37.94
CA ILE A 31 1.79 -3.66 -39.03
C ILE A 31 2.02 -5.06 -38.45
N ASP A 32 2.92 -5.21 -37.47
CA ASP A 32 3.13 -6.46 -36.74
C ASP A 32 1.83 -6.96 -36.10
N ASP A 33 1.09 -6.09 -35.42
CA ASP A 33 -0.19 -6.43 -34.80
C ASP A 33 -1.24 -6.87 -35.82
N ILE A 34 -1.28 -6.24 -37.00
CA ILE A 34 -2.16 -6.64 -38.11
C ILE A 34 -1.79 -8.04 -38.62
N ILE A 35 -0.49 -8.30 -38.86
CA ILE A 35 -0.01 -9.61 -39.33
C ILE A 35 -0.36 -10.70 -38.31
N ASN A 36 -0.12 -10.45 -37.02
CA ASN A 36 -0.47 -11.38 -35.95
C ASN A 36 -1.97 -11.68 -35.90
N ALA A 37 -2.82 -10.65 -36.02
CA ALA A 37 -4.27 -10.82 -36.03
C ALA A 37 -4.75 -11.66 -37.22
N ILE A 38 -4.17 -11.45 -38.41
CA ILE A 38 -4.55 -12.21 -39.61
C ILE A 38 -4.10 -13.66 -39.51
N ASN A 39 -2.89 -13.92 -39.01
CA ASN A 39 -2.41 -15.28 -38.77
C ASN A 39 -3.32 -16.00 -37.77
N GLU A 40 -3.72 -15.32 -36.68
CA GLU A 40 -4.67 -15.88 -35.72
C GLU A 40 -6.03 -16.19 -36.36
N ILE A 41 -6.56 -15.30 -37.19
CA ILE A 41 -7.82 -15.52 -37.92
C ILE A 41 -7.69 -16.68 -38.91
N MET A 42 -6.56 -16.79 -39.61
CA MET A 42 -6.29 -17.88 -40.56
C MET A 42 -6.37 -19.23 -39.86
N TYR A 43 -5.60 -19.43 -38.77
CA TYR A 43 -5.58 -20.69 -38.03
C TYR A 43 -6.97 -21.03 -37.46
N LYS A 44 -7.69 -20.05 -36.90
CA LYS A 44 -9.06 -20.27 -36.42
C LYS A 44 -10.02 -20.68 -37.54
N CYS A 45 -9.89 -20.07 -38.71
CA CYS A 45 -10.76 -20.37 -39.85
C CYS A 45 -10.47 -21.75 -40.43
N THR A 46 -9.20 -22.15 -40.57
CA THR A 46 -8.83 -23.47 -41.09
C THR A 46 -9.24 -24.58 -40.12
N GLU A 47 -9.08 -24.37 -38.81
CA GLU A 47 -9.54 -25.31 -37.78
C GLU A 47 -11.06 -25.49 -37.80
N GLN A 48 -11.82 -24.39 -37.86
CA GLN A 48 -13.28 -24.45 -37.96
C GLN A 48 -13.76 -25.12 -39.25
N LEU A 49 -13.07 -24.87 -40.36
CA LEU A 49 -13.37 -25.48 -41.64
C LEU A 49 -13.10 -27.00 -41.62
N GLU A 50 -12.01 -27.44 -40.99
CA GLU A 50 -11.74 -28.86 -40.76
C GLU A 50 -12.89 -29.50 -39.98
N GLN A 51 -13.28 -28.90 -38.85
CA GLN A 51 -14.36 -29.40 -37.99
C GLN A 51 -15.69 -29.54 -38.75
N ILE A 52 -16.06 -28.52 -39.54
CA ILE A 52 -17.29 -28.56 -40.35
C ILE A 52 -17.25 -29.70 -41.36
N PHE A 53 -16.13 -29.90 -42.06
CA PHE A 53 -16.02 -30.98 -43.04
C PHE A 53 -16.02 -32.38 -42.40
N VAL A 54 -15.39 -32.53 -41.22
CA VAL A 54 -15.43 -33.77 -40.45
C VAL A 54 -16.86 -34.07 -39.97
N ASP A 55 -17.57 -33.07 -39.47
CA ASP A 55 -18.96 -33.21 -39.00
C ASP A 55 -19.90 -33.57 -40.14
N GLN A 56 -19.79 -32.90 -41.29
CA GLN A 56 -20.55 -33.22 -42.49
C GLN A 56 -20.29 -34.65 -42.95
N LYS A 57 -19.02 -35.09 -42.94
CA LYS A 57 -18.67 -36.46 -43.31
C LYS A 57 -19.26 -37.49 -42.35
N LEU A 58 -19.20 -37.24 -41.05
CA LEU A 58 -19.79 -38.11 -40.03
C LEU A 58 -21.31 -38.23 -40.17
N GLN A 59 -21.99 -37.15 -40.52
CA GLN A 59 -23.45 -37.16 -40.79
C GLN A 59 -23.77 -38.02 -42.02
N LEU A 60 -23.04 -37.84 -43.12
CA LEU A 60 -23.21 -38.64 -44.34
C LEU A 60 -22.97 -40.14 -44.10
N ASP A 61 -21.96 -40.48 -43.29
CA ASP A 61 -21.66 -41.88 -42.97
C ASP A 61 -22.74 -42.51 -42.07
N LYS A 62 -23.33 -41.74 -41.14
CA LYS A 62 -24.50 -42.18 -40.34
C LYS A 62 -25.75 -42.41 -41.19
N GLU A 63 -26.04 -41.51 -42.12
CA GLU A 63 -27.17 -41.67 -43.05
C GLU A 63 -27.00 -42.90 -43.95
N ARG A 64 -25.79 -43.13 -44.48
CA ARG A 64 -25.45 -44.34 -45.26
C ARG A 64 -25.61 -45.63 -44.45
N ALA A 65 -25.20 -45.63 -43.18
CA ALA A 65 -25.39 -46.76 -42.28
C ALA A 65 -26.88 -47.05 -42.01
N SER A 66 -27.72 -46.01 -41.89
CA SER A 66 -29.16 -46.16 -41.68
C SER A 66 -29.95 -46.61 -42.92
N LYS A 67 -29.49 -46.27 -44.13
CA LYS A 67 -30.10 -46.76 -45.38
C LYS A 67 -29.77 -48.24 -45.62
N LYS A 68 -28.53 -48.67 -45.36
CA LYS A 68 -28.12 -50.07 -45.48
C LYS A 68 -28.88 -51.05 -44.56
N SER A 69 -29.45 -50.59 -43.45
CA SER A 69 -30.28 -51.44 -42.58
C SER A 69 -31.73 -51.62 -43.05
N ASN A 70 -32.23 -50.73 -43.93
CA ASN A 70 -33.61 -50.77 -44.42
C ASN A 70 -33.78 -51.51 -45.76
N ASP A 71 -32.70 -51.66 -46.54
CA ASP A 71 -32.74 -52.22 -47.90
C ASP A 71 -32.45 -53.75 -47.97
N MET A 72 -32.54 -54.49 -46.86
CA MET A 72 -32.36 -55.95 -46.83
C MET A 72 -33.62 -56.73 -47.31
N GLU A 73 -34.44 -56.17 -48.21
CA GLU A 73 -35.64 -56.87 -48.74
C GLU A 73 -35.93 -56.74 -50.25
N ASP A 74 -35.14 -56.04 -51.10
CA ASP A 74 -35.40 -56.08 -52.55
C ASP A 74 -34.11 -56.11 -53.40
N ASP A 75 -33.88 -57.26 -54.05
CA ASP A 75 -32.87 -57.48 -55.08
C ASP A 75 -33.25 -56.77 -56.38
N ILE A 76 -32.69 -55.57 -56.62
CA ILE A 76 -32.59 -55.01 -57.99
C ILE A 76 -31.18 -54.44 -58.20
N ILE A 77 -30.42 -55.09 -59.07
CA ILE A 77 -29.13 -54.65 -59.59
C ILE A 77 -29.38 -53.48 -60.55
N VAL A 78 -29.08 -52.25 -60.13
CA VAL A 78 -28.90 -51.10 -61.03
C VAL A 78 -27.41 -50.73 -61.03
N ASP A 79 -26.77 -51.13 -62.12
CA ASP A 79 -25.37 -50.86 -62.47
C ASP A 79 -25.26 -49.43 -63.01
N ASP A 80 -25.21 -48.45 -62.09
CA ASP A 80 -24.76 -47.08 -62.39
C ASP A 80 -23.70 -46.70 -61.35
N VAL A 81 -22.54 -47.34 -61.47
CA VAL A 81 -21.35 -47.07 -60.66
C VAL A 81 -20.77 -45.73 -61.10
N VAL A 82 -21.43 -44.65 -60.71
CA VAL A 82 -20.73 -43.39 -60.49
C VAL A 82 -19.81 -43.67 -59.31
N GLU A 83 -18.52 -43.84 -59.59
CA GLU A 83 -17.47 -43.89 -58.57
C GLU A 83 -17.49 -42.58 -57.77
N GLU A 84 -18.40 -42.49 -56.79
CA GLU A 84 -18.35 -41.50 -55.74
C GLU A 84 -17.05 -41.77 -54.98
N LYS A 85 -16.01 -41.00 -55.29
CA LYS A 85 -14.75 -41.02 -54.57
C LYS A 85 -15.04 -40.88 -53.08
N SER A 86 -14.97 -42.01 -52.38
CA SER A 86 -15.08 -42.07 -50.93
C SER A 86 -13.80 -41.46 -50.37
N TYR A 87 -13.82 -40.16 -50.09
CA TYR A 87 -12.75 -39.51 -49.34
C TYR A 87 -12.90 -39.86 -47.86
N THR A 88 -11.77 -40.13 -47.22
CA THR A 88 -11.67 -40.44 -45.79
C THR A 88 -11.55 -39.15 -44.98
N ILE A 89 -11.74 -39.26 -43.66
CA ILE A 89 -11.46 -38.15 -42.73
C ILE A 89 -9.98 -37.72 -42.81
N GLU A 90 -9.08 -38.66 -43.08
CA GLU A 90 -7.66 -38.37 -43.24
C GLU A 90 -7.37 -37.55 -44.51
N ASP A 91 -8.09 -37.81 -45.61
CA ASP A 91 -7.97 -37.00 -46.83
C ASP A 91 -8.43 -35.55 -46.61
N ILE A 92 -9.44 -35.34 -45.76
CA ILE A 92 -9.89 -34.00 -45.34
C ILE A 92 -8.79 -33.31 -44.54
N ARG A 93 -8.13 -34.02 -43.61
CA ARG A 93 -7.02 -33.46 -42.82
C ARG A 93 -5.82 -33.08 -43.68
N ILE A 94 -5.40 -33.98 -44.57
CA ILE A 94 -4.32 -33.71 -45.52
C ILE A 94 -4.69 -32.53 -46.41
N GLY A 95 -5.92 -32.49 -46.94
CA GLY A 95 -6.43 -31.37 -47.73
C GLY A 95 -6.41 -30.05 -46.96
N THR A 96 -6.87 -30.05 -45.72
CA THR A 96 -6.93 -28.84 -44.87
C THR A 96 -5.54 -28.36 -44.49
N ALA A 97 -4.62 -29.27 -44.16
CA ALA A 97 -3.22 -28.94 -43.90
C ALA A 97 -2.50 -28.37 -45.13
N THR A 98 -2.79 -28.90 -46.34
CA THR A 98 -2.25 -28.33 -47.58
C THR A 98 -2.81 -26.95 -47.87
N LEU A 99 -4.10 -26.72 -47.60
CA LEU A 99 -4.74 -25.41 -47.74
C LEU A 99 -4.15 -24.40 -46.75
N GLU A 100 -3.94 -24.80 -45.50
CA GLU A 100 -3.32 -23.98 -44.47
C GLU A 100 -1.91 -23.54 -44.88
N SER A 101 -1.07 -24.47 -45.32
CA SER A 101 0.29 -24.16 -45.81
C SER A 101 0.28 -23.21 -47.02
N LEU A 102 -0.69 -23.36 -47.93
CA LEU A 102 -0.86 -22.48 -49.08
C LEU A 102 -1.32 -21.08 -48.66
N LEU A 103 -2.26 -20.99 -47.72
CA LEU A 103 -2.73 -19.72 -47.17
C LEU A 103 -1.62 -19.00 -46.42
N GLU A 104 -0.86 -19.70 -45.58
CA GLU A 104 0.28 -19.14 -44.86
C GLU A 104 1.30 -18.54 -45.83
N HIS A 105 1.68 -19.29 -46.87
CA HIS A 105 2.60 -18.78 -47.88
C HIS A 105 2.04 -17.55 -48.62
N ASN A 106 0.75 -17.55 -48.95
CA ASN A 106 0.11 -16.45 -49.67
C ASN A 106 -0.03 -15.20 -48.81
N ILE A 107 -0.46 -15.37 -47.56
CA ILE A 107 -0.62 -14.32 -46.56
C ILE A 107 0.75 -13.69 -46.31
N ASN A 108 1.77 -14.47 -45.94
CA ASN A 108 3.12 -13.93 -45.69
C ASN A 108 3.62 -13.10 -46.89
N LYS A 109 3.54 -13.64 -48.11
CA LYS A 109 4.01 -12.93 -49.32
C LYS A 109 3.24 -11.64 -49.61
N ASN A 110 1.93 -11.60 -49.36
CA ASN A 110 1.12 -10.42 -49.61
C ASN A 110 1.25 -9.40 -48.47
N PHE A 111 1.44 -9.87 -47.23
CA PHE A 111 1.60 -9.02 -46.07
C PHE A 111 3.01 -8.43 -45.95
N ASP A 112 4.05 -9.11 -46.46
CA ASP A 112 5.38 -8.50 -46.67
C ASP A 112 5.29 -7.29 -47.62
N LYS A 113 4.51 -7.41 -48.70
CA LYS A 113 4.28 -6.31 -49.65
C LYS A 113 3.44 -5.20 -49.03
N PHE A 114 2.44 -5.57 -48.22
CA PHE A 114 1.64 -4.62 -47.48
C PHE A 114 2.49 -3.83 -46.49
N GLU A 115 3.39 -4.49 -45.74
CA GLU A 115 4.31 -3.85 -44.82
C GLU A 115 5.14 -2.78 -45.55
N VAL A 116 5.81 -3.19 -46.64
CA VAL A 116 6.63 -2.26 -47.43
C VAL A 116 5.78 -1.13 -48.00
N TYR A 117 4.58 -1.41 -48.50
CA TYR A 117 3.68 -0.39 -49.04
C TYR A 117 3.21 0.59 -47.97
N ALA A 118 2.83 0.09 -46.79
CA ALA A 118 2.33 0.89 -45.70
C ALA A 118 3.44 1.79 -45.14
N LEU A 119 4.64 1.25 -44.92
CA LEU A 119 5.78 2.03 -44.44
C LEU A 119 6.26 3.08 -45.44
N ARG A 120 6.09 2.84 -46.75
CA ARG A 120 6.55 3.73 -47.82
C ARG A 120 5.53 4.79 -48.27
N ASN A 121 4.23 4.54 -48.11
CA ASN A 121 3.19 5.42 -48.64
C ASN A 121 2.23 5.95 -47.58
N VAL A 122 1.89 5.14 -46.56
CA VAL A 122 0.92 5.52 -45.52
C VAL A 122 1.63 6.19 -44.36
N PHE A 123 2.71 5.59 -43.89
CA PHE A 123 3.54 6.08 -42.79
C PHE A 123 4.78 6.81 -43.31
N THR A 124 4.58 7.69 -44.29
CA THR A 124 5.65 8.51 -44.84
C THR A 124 5.18 9.94 -44.96
N LEU A 125 6.05 10.86 -44.63
CA LEU A 125 5.84 12.29 -44.85
C LEU A 125 6.76 12.73 -45.99
N PRO A 126 6.28 13.57 -46.92
CA PRO A 126 7.10 14.02 -48.04
C PRO A 126 8.26 14.88 -47.52
N GLU A 127 9.46 14.56 -47.98
CA GLU A 127 10.74 15.17 -47.52
C GLU A 127 10.73 16.69 -47.65
N ASN A 128 10.16 17.21 -48.75
CA ASN A 128 10.03 18.65 -49.01
C ASN A 128 9.34 19.41 -47.84
N LEU A 129 8.32 18.82 -47.23
CA LEU A 129 7.58 19.48 -46.12
C LEU A 129 8.35 19.44 -44.80
N ILE A 130 9.31 18.52 -44.66
CA ILE A 130 10.14 18.35 -43.47
C ILE A 130 11.38 19.23 -43.56
N GLU A 131 12.01 19.30 -44.74
CA GLU A 131 13.14 20.18 -45.03
C GLU A 131 12.78 21.65 -44.80
N GLU A 132 11.60 22.06 -45.30
CA GLU A 132 11.11 23.43 -45.13
C GLU A 132 10.45 23.67 -43.75
N GLY A 133 10.34 22.64 -42.90
CA GLY A 133 9.88 22.78 -41.51
C GLY A 133 8.40 23.16 -41.34
N TYR A 134 7.57 22.92 -42.36
CA TYR A 134 6.15 23.25 -42.36
C TYR A 134 5.30 22.30 -41.51
N ILE A 135 5.79 21.10 -41.24
CA ILE A 135 5.09 20.13 -40.38
C ILE A 135 5.48 20.35 -38.92
N ARG A 136 4.50 20.71 -38.10
CA ARG A 136 4.65 20.87 -36.64
C ARG A 136 3.55 20.12 -35.90
N LEU A 137 3.92 19.39 -34.85
CA LEU A 137 2.95 18.73 -34.00
C LEU A 137 2.31 19.75 -33.04
N ARG A 138 1.17 19.38 -32.45
CA ARG A 138 0.39 20.29 -31.60
C ARG A 138 1.20 20.82 -30.41
N HIS A 139 2.05 20.00 -29.82
CA HIS A 139 2.91 20.38 -28.70
C HIS A 139 4.15 21.18 -29.12
N HIS A 140 4.53 21.18 -30.40
CA HIS A 140 5.60 22.05 -30.93
C HIS A 140 5.17 23.51 -31.08
N LYS A 141 3.87 23.83 -30.96
CA LYS A 141 3.38 25.21 -31.00
C LYS A 141 3.88 26.06 -29.83
N LEU A 142 4.25 25.43 -28.71
CA LEU A 142 4.77 26.09 -27.52
C LEU A 142 6.28 26.40 -27.62
N LEU A 143 6.94 25.90 -28.67
CA LEU A 143 8.38 26.05 -28.93
C LEU A 143 8.68 27.14 -29.98
N ASN A 144 7.70 27.99 -30.32
CA ASN A 144 7.96 29.15 -31.17
C ASN A 144 8.82 30.15 -30.40
N ILE A 145 10.12 30.04 -30.61
CA ILE A 145 11.11 31.04 -30.22
C ILE A 145 11.07 32.12 -31.30
N ASP A 146 10.02 32.96 -31.28
CA ASP A 146 10.06 34.24 -31.98
C ASP A 146 10.94 35.19 -31.16
N ASP A 147 12.25 34.97 -31.20
CA ASP A 147 13.26 35.64 -30.36
C ASP A 147 13.59 37.09 -30.80
N GLU A 148 12.95 37.62 -31.85
CA GLU A 148 13.38 38.91 -32.40
C GLU A 148 12.45 40.09 -32.18
N ASN A 149 11.26 39.95 -31.58
CA ASN A 149 10.33 41.10 -31.50
C ASN A 149 9.51 41.30 -30.21
N ASP A 150 9.90 40.74 -29.06
CA ASP A 150 9.32 41.21 -27.78
C ASP A 150 10.41 41.55 -26.76
N GLY A 151 10.97 42.75 -26.93
CA GLY A 151 12.11 43.26 -26.18
C GLY A 151 11.81 43.63 -24.74
N ASN A 152 11.45 42.69 -23.86
CA ASN A 152 11.51 42.96 -22.41
C ASN A 152 11.77 41.76 -21.48
N GLN A 153 12.03 40.55 -21.97
CA GLN A 153 12.59 39.47 -21.14
C GLN A 153 13.31 38.44 -22.02
N THR A 154 14.63 38.35 -21.91
CA THR A 154 15.41 37.33 -22.61
C THR A 154 14.91 35.94 -22.19
N VAL A 155 14.81 34.96 -23.10
CA VAL A 155 14.41 33.56 -22.78
C VAL A 155 15.15 33.03 -21.55
N SER A 156 16.44 33.35 -21.43
CA SER A 156 17.27 33.00 -20.27
C SER A 156 16.79 33.59 -18.93
N GLN A 157 16.15 34.77 -18.93
CA GLN A 157 15.52 35.36 -17.74
C GLN A 157 14.22 34.66 -17.38
N ILE A 158 13.42 34.23 -18.36
CA ILE A 158 12.20 33.45 -18.14
C ILE A 158 12.56 32.08 -17.57
N GLU A 159 13.55 31.40 -18.16
CA GLU A 159 14.09 30.14 -17.65
C GLU A 159 14.63 30.28 -16.23
N SER A 160 15.41 31.32 -15.95
CA SER A 160 15.91 31.60 -14.60
C SER A 160 14.74 31.84 -13.62
N ASN A 161 13.72 32.59 -14.01
CA ASN A 161 12.53 32.83 -13.19
C ASN A 161 11.73 31.54 -12.93
N ILE A 162 11.59 30.66 -13.92
CA ILE A 162 10.92 29.37 -13.77
C ILE A 162 11.73 28.47 -12.84
N ASN A 163 13.05 28.37 -13.04
CA ASN A 163 13.93 27.59 -12.18
C ASN A 163 13.89 28.08 -10.74
N ASN A 164 13.93 29.40 -10.52
CA ASN A 164 13.79 30.00 -9.20
C ASN A 164 12.42 29.71 -8.57
N LYS A 165 11.34 29.69 -9.36
CA LYS A 165 10.00 29.31 -8.87
C LYS A 165 9.95 27.83 -8.49
N ILE A 166 10.52 26.95 -9.31
CA ILE A 166 10.61 25.51 -9.03
C ILE A 166 11.39 25.27 -7.74
N GLU A 167 12.53 25.94 -7.57
CA GLU A 167 13.34 25.83 -6.36
C GLU A 167 12.57 26.29 -5.12
N ARG A 168 11.91 27.45 -5.18
CA ARG A 168 11.07 27.95 -4.07
C ARG A 168 9.95 26.99 -3.70
N ILE A 169 9.23 26.45 -4.69
CA ILE A 169 8.15 25.49 -4.45
C ILE A 169 8.71 24.20 -3.85
N THR A 170 9.87 23.75 -4.31
CA THR A 170 10.51 22.53 -3.78
C THR A 170 10.90 22.72 -2.31
N GLN A 171 11.51 23.87 -1.98
CA GLN A 171 11.84 24.23 -0.61
C GLN A 171 10.59 24.36 0.28
N GLU A 172 9.51 24.94 -0.25
CA GLU A 172 8.23 25.02 0.47
C GLU A 172 7.65 23.63 0.75
N ILE A 173 7.68 22.73 -0.23
CA ILE A 173 7.24 21.34 -0.07
C ILE A 173 8.09 20.63 0.99
N GLU A 174 9.41 20.79 0.96
CA GLU A 174 10.31 20.20 1.96
C GLU A 174 9.99 20.71 3.36
N TYR A 175 9.84 22.03 3.53
CA TYR A 175 9.43 22.63 4.80
C TYR A 175 8.07 22.10 5.29
N GLN A 176 7.08 22.03 4.42
CA GLN A 176 5.76 21.49 4.75
C GLN A 176 5.84 20.01 5.16
N ARG A 177 6.68 19.21 4.50
CA ARG A 177 6.92 17.80 4.86
C ARG A 177 7.59 17.66 6.22
N GLU A 178 8.60 18.48 6.52
CA GLU A 178 9.23 18.49 7.84
C GLU A 178 8.24 18.88 8.94
N LEU A 179 7.46 19.93 8.71
CA LEU A 179 6.41 20.37 9.64
C LEU A 179 5.38 19.25 9.86
N GLN A 180 4.94 18.59 8.79
CA GLN A 180 4.00 17.47 8.87
C GLN A 180 4.58 16.30 9.68
N LYS A 181 5.88 16.01 9.54
CA LYS A 181 6.59 14.99 10.33
C LYS A 181 6.63 15.36 11.81
N VAL A 182 6.94 16.61 12.15
CA VAL A 182 6.93 17.09 13.54
C VAL A 182 5.52 17.04 14.12
N LEU A 183 4.52 17.49 13.37
CA LEU A 183 3.13 17.48 13.79
C LEU A 183 2.63 16.05 14.06
N THR A 184 2.90 15.11 13.15
CA THR A 184 2.53 13.71 13.35
C THR A 184 3.21 13.08 14.57
N GLN A 185 4.49 13.35 14.79
CA GLN A 185 5.18 12.92 16.01
C GLN A 185 4.56 13.53 17.28
N SER A 186 4.22 14.82 17.25
CA SER A 186 3.55 15.49 18.37
C SER A 186 2.17 14.87 18.65
N LEU A 187 1.39 14.54 17.61
CA LEU A 187 0.09 13.89 17.75
C LEU A 187 0.20 12.51 18.39
N ILE A 188 1.24 11.73 18.07
CA ILE A 188 1.51 10.45 18.74
C ILE A 188 1.78 10.68 20.24
N LYS A 189 2.59 11.68 20.60
CA LYS A 189 2.85 12.04 22.00
C LYS A 189 1.57 12.48 22.72
N PHE A 190 0.76 13.34 22.11
CA PHE A 190 -0.52 13.77 22.67
C PHE A 190 -1.52 12.63 22.84
N LYS A 191 -1.58 11.69 21.88
CA LYS A 191 -2.41 10.47 22.01
C LYS A 191 -1.97 9.62 23.19
N LYS A 192 -0.66 9.44 23.41
CA LYS A 192 -0.12 8.72 24.58
C LYS A 192 -0.51 9.43 25.89
N ILE A 193 -0.36 10.75 25.96
CA ILE A 193 -0.77 11.54 27.13
C ILE A 193 -2.28 11.42 27.39
N LEU A 194 -3.10 11.47 26.34
CA LEU A 194 -4.55 11.26 26.44
C LEU A 194 -4.92 9.86 26.92
N ALA A 195 -4.17 8.83 26.53
CA ALA A 195 -4.39 7.48 27.03
C ALA A 195 -4.03 7.39 28.51
N LEU A 196 -2.90 7.96 28.92
CA LEU A 196 -2.48 8.01 30.32
C LEU A 196 -3.47 8.79 31.19
N SER A 197 -3.92 9.96 30.75
CA SER A 197 -4.90 10.77 31.48
C SER A 197 -6.25 10.05 31.61
N LYS A 198 -6.69 9.31 30.59
CA LYS A 198 -7.87 8.44 30.68
C LYS A 198 -7.68 7.31 31.69
N ILE A 199 -6.50 6.68 31.75
CA ILE A 199 -6.20 5.63 32.72
C ILE A 199 -6.19 6.21 34.15
N ILE A 200 -5.53 7.35 34.35
CA ILE A 200 -5.51 8.05 35.64
C ILE A 200 -6.94 8.39 36.05
N ARG A 201 -7.74 8.98 35.14
CA ARG A 201 -9.14 9.29 35.42
C ARG A 201 -9.93 8.05 35.83
N ARG A 202 -9.78 6.92 35.12
CA ARG A 202 -10.45 5.65 35.49
C ARG A 202 -10.02 5.14 36.86
N LYS A 203 -8.71 5.17 37.18
CA LYS A 203 -8.21 4.77 38.50
C LYS A 203 -8.73 5.69 39.60
N LEU A 204 -8.80 7.00 39.33
CA LEU A 204 -9.29 8.00 40.27
C LEU A 204 -10.82 7.91 40.43
N GLU A 205 -11.57 7.62 39.37
CA GLU A 205 -13.00 7.28 39.42
C GLU A 205 -13.25 6.00 40.21
N MET A 206 -12.41 4.96 40.06
CA MET A 206 -12.49 3.73 40.86
C MET A 206 -12.19 3.98 42.34
N PHE A 207 -11.19 4.82 42.63
CA PHE A 207 -10.88 5.25 43.99
C PHE A 207 -12.02 6.07 44.60
N MET A 208 -12.65 6.96 43.81
CA MET A 208 -13.79 7.78 44.24
C MET A 208 -15.10 6.97 44.38
N LYS A 209 -15.24 5.83 43.69
CA LYS A 209 -16.41 4.93 43.81
C LYS A 209 -16.34 3.97 45.01
N ASN A 210 -15.19 3.85 45.68
CA ASN A 210 -15.11 3.11 46.94
C ASN A 210 -15.76 3.96 48.06
N GLU A 211 -17.09 3.91 48.14
CA GLU A 211 -17.94 4.69 49.06
C GLU A 211 -17.48 4.62 50.53
N GLN A 212 -16.90 3.50 50.96
CA GLN A 212 -16.41 3.32 52.34
C GLN A 212 -15.15 4.14 52.68
N ILE A 213 -14.28 4.42 51.71
CA ILE A 213 -13.05 5.20 51.94
C ILE A 213 -13.33 6.69 51.73
N VAL A 214 -14.21 7.01 50.77
CA VAL A 214 -14.53 8.38 50.39
C VAL A 214 -15.45 9.05 51.40
N SER A 215 -16.43 8.33 51.97
CA SER A 215 -17.31 8.89 53.01
C SER A 215 -16.59 9.20 54.33
N ASN A 216 -15.60 8.39 54.71
CA ASN A 216 -14.85 8.57 55.96
C ASN A 216 -13.76 9.63 55.86
N VAL A 217 -13.31 9.98 54.66
CA VAL A 217 -12.16 10.88 54.46
C VAL A 217 -12.55 12.16 53.70
N MET A 218 -13.71 12.25 53.04
CA MET A 218 -14.19 13.53 52.49
C MET A 218 -14.91 14.37 53.56
N PRO A 219 -14.56 15.65 53.71
CA PRO A 219 -13.63 16.43 52.89
C PRO A 219 -12.16 16.19 53.27
N ILE A 220 -11.34 15.71 52.31
CA ILE A 220 -9.94 15.34 52.56
C ILE A 220 -9.13 16.54 53.08
N LYS A 221 -9.42 17.72 52.54
CA LYS A 221 -8.78 18.98 52.96
C LYS A 221 -9.04 19.26 54.44
N ASP A 222 -10.29 19.11 54.89
CA ASP A 222 -10.70 19.43 56.25
C ASP A 222 -10.27 18.36 57.24
N THR A 223 -10.32 17.07 56.83
CA THR A 223 -9.80 15.94 57.62
C THR A 223 -8.30 16.04 57.84
N ILE A 224 -7.52 16.39 56.80
CA ILE A 224 -6.07 16.60 56.92
C ILE A 224 -5.78 17.83 57.78
N LEU A 225 -6.53 18.93 57.61
CA LEU A 225 -6.35 20.14 58.44
C LEU A 225 -6.66 19.86 59.91
N TYR A 226 -7.74 19.10 60.16
CA TYR A 226 -8.15 18.68 61.49
C TYR A 226 -7.13 17.74 62.14
N LEU A 227 -6.66 16.71 61.41
CA LEU A 227 -5.60 15.82 61.88
C LEU A 227 -4.31 16.59 62.15
N ALA A 228 -3.89 17.49 61.27
CA ALA A 228 -2.70 18.31 61.49
C ALA A 228 -2.85 19.20 62.73
N LYS A 229 -4.04 19.78 62.94
CA LYS A 229 -4.36 20.56 64.15
C LYS A 229 -4.34 19.70 65.40
N GLN A 230 -4.99 18.54 65.39
CA GLN A 230 -4.99 17.56 66.48
C GLN A 230 -3.59 17.06 66.82
N THR A 231 -2.78 16.78 65.81
CA THR A 231 -1.39 16.34 65.99
C THR A 231 -0.56 17.45 66.60
N ARG A 232 -0.77 18.70 66.16
CA ARG A 232 -0.09 19.87 66.72
C ARG A 232 -0.51 20.15 68.17
N GLU A 233 -1.81 20.08 68.47
CA GLU A 233 -2.34 20.22 69.83
C GLU A 233 -1.85 19.09 70.74
N THR A 234 -1.79 17.86 70.25
CA THR A 234 -1.24 16.72 71.00
C THR A 234 0.27 16.86 71.20
N CYS A 235 1.04 17.29 70.20
CA CYS A 235 2.45 17.62 70.36
C CYS A 235 2.64 18.75 71.38
N GLN A 236 1.81 19.78 71.35
CA GLN A 236 1.85 20.87 72.33
C GLN A 236 1.49 20.37 73.72
N ARG A 237 0.47 19.52 73.89
CA ARG A 237 0.14 18.89 75.19
C ARG A 237 1.26 17.98 75.67
N MET A 238 1.90 17.20 74.79
CA MET A 238 3.07 16.38 75.13
C MET A 238 4.26 17.24 75.54
N LEU A 239 4.44 18.41 74.91
CA LEU A 239 5.45 19.40 75.30
C LEU A 239 5.11 20.03 76.66
N SER A 240 3.85 20.41 76.88
CA SER A 240 3.37 20.94 78.17
C SER A 240 3.45 19.91 79.29
N GLN A 241 3.13 18.65 79.03
CA GLN A 241 3.31 17.54 79.98
C GLN A 241 4.79 17.26 80.25
N LYS A 242 5.65 17.41 79.24
CA LYS A 242 7.11 17.37 79.43
C LYS A 242 7.62 18.53 80.28
N ASP A 243 7.00 19.70 80.19
CA ASP A 243 7.34 20.87 81.00
C ASP A 243 6.74 20.80 82.41
N GLU A 244 5.53 20.24 82.59
CA GLU A 244 4.94 19.89 83.90
C GLU A 244 5.70 18.74 84.60
N LEU A 245 6.28 17.81 83.84
CA LEU A 245 7.23 16.80 84.34
C LEU A 245 8.59 17.41 84.72
N LYS A 246 8.90 18.64 84.31
CA LYS A 246 10.11 19.38 84.69
C LYS A 246 9.89 20.36 85.85
N ASP A 247 8.65 20.58 86.29
CA ASP A 247 8.40 21.31 87.54
C ASP A 247 8.86 20.48 88.73
N GLU A 248 9.93 20.94 89.39
CA GLU A 248 10.56 20.36 90.59
C GLU A 248 9.58 20.03 91.74
N LYS A 249 8.35 20.58 91.71
CA LYS A 249 7.33 20.37 92.75
C LYS A 249 6.42 19.15 92.55
N LEU A 250 6.30 18.57 91.35
CA LEU A 250 5.56 17.31 91.13
C LEU A 250 6.47 16.08 91.24
N ILE A 251 7.76 16.22 90.89
CA ILE A 251 8.79 15.20 91.11
C ILE A 251 8.93 14.90 92.62
N ALA A 252 8.81 15.93 93.48
CA ALA A 252 8.88 15.77 94.92
C ALA A 252 7.62 15.14 95.58
N LYS A 253 6.46 15.13 94.92
CA LYS A 253 5.19 14.66 95.53
C LYS A 253 4.64 13.35 94.94
N TYR A 254 4.99 12.98 93.71
CA TYR A 254 4.51 11.74 93.07
C TYR A 254 5.62 10.88 92.41
N GLY A 255 6.90 11.30 92.51
CA GLY A 255 8.02 10.61 91.86
C GLY A 255 8.37 9.23 92.42
N VAL A 256 7.85 8.84 93.60
CA VAL A 256 8.24 7.58 94.25
C VAL A 256 7.27 6.42 93.96
N ASP A 257 5.98 6.69 93.72
CA ASP A 257 4.96 5.62 93.59
C ASP A 257 4.57 5.24 92.16
N ILE A 258 4.81 6.08 91.15
CA ILE A 258 4.42 5.78 89.76
C ILE A 258 5.45 4.86 89.07
N GLY A 259 6.74 5.01 89.40
CA GLY A 259 7.82 4.21 88.80
C GLY A 259 7.69 2.71 89.08
N ASN A 260 7.26 2.34 90.29
CA ASN A 260 7.10 0.93 90.68
C ASN A 260 5.87 0.25 90.05
N ASN A 261 4.83 0.99 89.67
CA ASN A 261 3.63 0.44 89.03
C ASN A 261 3.71 0.47 87.50
N MET A 262 4.37 1.46 86.88
CA MET A 262 4.64 1.44 85.44
C MET A 262 5.65 0.36 85.06
N GLY A 263 6.73 0.16 85.85
CA GLY A 263 7.71 -0.91 85.59
C GLY A 263 7.05 -2.29 85.54
N LYS A 264 6.21 -2.60 86.52
CA LYS A 264 5.47 -3.87 86.59
C LYS A 264 4.45 -4.08 85.45
N ASN A 265 3.88 -3.00 84.91
CA ASN A 265 2.96 -3.08 83.78
C ASN A 265 3.68 -3.15 82.43
N ILE A 266 4.83 -2.49 82.29
CA ILE A 266 5.68 -2.58 81.11
C ILE A 266 6.32 -3.97 81.02
N ASP A 267 6.79 -4.54 82.14
CA ASP A 267 7.30 -5.92 82.16
C ASP A 267 6.23 -6.94 81.77
N LYS A 268 4.98 -6.76 82.21
CA LYS A 268 3.83 -7.59 81.78
C LYS A 268 3.50 -7.43 80.29
N ILE A 269 3.60 -6.22 79.73
CA ILE A 269 3.36 -5.98 78.30
C ILE A 269 4.51 -6.54 77.45
N ILE A 270 5.76 -6.48 77.93
CA ILE A 270 6.91 -7.08 77.25
C ILE A 270 6.83 -8.63 77.28
N GLU A 271 6.37 -9.23 78.38
CA GLU A 271 6.06 -10.67 78.42
C GLU A 271 4.93 -11.05 77.45
N GLN A 272 3.88 -10.23 77.35
CA GLN A 272 2.80 -10.45 76.39
C GLN A 272 3.27 -10.32 74.93
N ILE A 273 4.10 -9.32 74.60
CA ILE A 273 4.63 -9.14 73.24
C ILE A 273 5.62 -10.26 72.87
N ARG A 274 6.48 -10.71 73.80
CA ARG A 274 7.36 -11.87 73.56
C ARG A 274 6.62 -13.18 73.35
N SER A 275 5.41 -13.31 73.87
CA SER A 275 4.54 -14.48 73.59
C SER A 275 3.81 -14.40 72.24
N VAL A 276 3.75 -13.22 71.61
CA VAL A 276 3.00 -12.96 70.36
C VAL A 276 3.91 -12.88 69.12
N ASP A 277 5.19 -12.51 69.25
CA ASP A 277 6.17 -12.46 68.14
C ASP A 277 6.91 -13.79 67.88
N GLY A 278 6.26 -14.91 68.18
CA GLY A 278 6.62 -16.20 67.58
C GLY A 278 6.02 -16.29 66.18
N THR A 279 6.86 -16.11 65.15
CA THR A 279 6.61 -16.25 63.69
C THR A 279 6.10 -14.99 62.99
N VAL A 280 6.98 -14.33 62.23
CA VAL A 280 6.98 -14.29 60.75
C VAL A 280 8.19 -13.44 60.30
N ASP A 281 9.20 -14.12 59.76
CA ASP A 281 10.28 -13.52 58.98
C ASP A 281 9.70 -12.82 57.74
N ILE A 282 10.02 -11.53 57.56
CA ILE A 282 9.73 -10.81 56.31
C ILE A 282 10.97 -10.93 55.43
N ASP A 283 10.91 -11.90 54.52
CA ASP A 283 11.91 -12.10 53.48
C ASP A 283 12.08 -10.87 52.58
N SER A 284 13.34 -10.54 52.36
CA SER A 284 13.85 -9.38 51.63
C SER A 284 13.76 -9.53 50.11
N GLN A 285 12.68 -10.11 49.57
CA GLN A 285 12.56 -10.43 48.13
C GLN A 285 11.56 -9.56 47.33
N GLY A 286 10.80 -8.68 47.97
CA GLY A 286 9.80 -7.86 47.25
C GLY A 286 10.35 -6.61 46.54
N TYR A 287 11.53 -6.12 46.91
CA TYR A 287 12.02 -4.81 46.45
C TYR A 287 12.95 -4.86 45.22
N GLN A 288 13.49 -6.03 44.86
CA GLN A 288 14.36 -6.15 43.68
C GLN A 288 13.59 -6.33 42.36
N SER A 289 12.36 -6.87 42.38
CA SER A 289 11.62 -7.14 41.14
C SER A 289 11.02 -5.89 40.48
N VAL A 290 10.85 -4.79 41.21
CA VAL A 290 10.27 -3.54 40.66
C VAL A 290 11.33 -2.66 39.97
N LEU A 291 12.61 -2.81 40.33
CA LEU A 291 13.70 -2.01 39.78
C LEU A 291 14.24 -2.52 38.43
N GLU A 292 13.94 -3.77 38.06
CA GLU A 292 14.40 -4.37 36.79
C GLU A 292 13.44 -4.14 35.61
N LEU A 293 12.23 -3.64 35.85
CA LEU A 293 11.23 -3.30 34.81
C LEU A 293 11.31 -1.85 34.32
N LEU A 294 12.35 -1.11 34.71
CA LEU A 294 12.57 0.31 34.36
C LEU A 294 13.95 0.58 33.71
N LYS A 295 14.47 -0.40 32.97
CA LYS A 295 15.44 -0.20 31.88
C LYS A 295 14.84 -0.69 30.57
#